data_AF-A0A8J6C2E3-F1
#
_entry.id   AF-A0A8J6C2E3-F1
#
_cell.length_a   1.000
_cell.length_b   1.000
_cell.length_c   1.000
_cell.angle_alpha   90.00
_cell.angle_beta   90.00
_cell.angle_gamma   90.00
#
_symmetry.space_group_name_H-M   'P 1'
#
loop_
_entity.id
_entity.type
_entity.pdbx_description
1 polymer ?
#
loop_
_entity_poly.entity_id
_entity_poly.type
_entity_poly.pdbx_seq_one_letter_code
_entity_poly.pdbx_strand_id
1 'polypeptide(L)'
;MSWADYIKNLMGPDVQDACICGFNPPSVWAAEQGGNLCRITAAEISALAADERSGFFINGLTLGGMRCSVIRDNFADTFTMDVRTKSTEGPTYNIGICKTCTGEYGGPGWSALTGACTCDL
;
A
#
# COMPACT_ATOMS: atom_id res chain seq x y z
N MET A 1 -8.90 15.58 11.50
CA MET A 1 -8.96 15.25 10.06
C MET A 1 -9.34 13.79 9.94
N SER A 2 -10.24 13.43 9.03
CA SER A 2 -10.58 12.02 8.81
C SER A 2 -9.56 11.37 7.87
N TRP A 3 -9.40 10.05 7.95
CA TRP A 3 -8.56 9.30 7.00
C TRP A 3 -9.04 9.45 5.55
N ALA A 4 -10.35 9.64 5.35
CA ALA A 4 -10.92 9.91 4.03
C ALA A 4 -10.47 11.26 3.45
N ASP A 5 -10.34 12.30 4.28
CA ASP A 5 -9.82 13.60 3.83
C ASP A 5 -8.31 13.51 3.51
N TYR A 6 -7.57 12.66 4.22
CA TYR A 6 -6.18 12.40 3.90
C TYR A 6 -6.02 11.76 2.51
N ILE A 7 -6.86 10.77 2.19
CA ILE A 7 -6.87 10.16 0.86
C ILE A 7 -7.18 11.18 -0.22
N LYS A 8 -8.18 12.05 -0.01
CA LYS A 8 -8.49 13.12 -0.98
C LYS A 8 -7.31 14.06 -1.21
N ASN A 9 -6.50 14.35 -0.20
CA ASN A 9 -5.28 15.14 -0.37
C ASN A 9 -4.18 14.37 -1.12
N LEU A 10 -4.17 13.04 -1.00
CA LEU A 10 -3.24 12.17 -1.71
C LEU A 10 -3.61 11.99 -3.19
N MET A 11 -4.91 12.00 -3.50
CA MET A 11 -5.48 11.94 -4.84
C MET A 11 -5.18 13.24 -5.60
N GLY A 12 -3.96 13.34 -6.12
CA GLY A 12 -3.52 14.40 -7.04
C GLY A 12 -3.76 14.04 -8.52
N PRO A 13 -3.30 14.89 -9.47
CA PRO A 13 -3.46 14.62 -10.91
C PRO A 13 -2.75 13.32 -11.36
N ASP A 14 -1.69 12.93 -10.67
CA ASP A 14 -0.85 11.78 -11.04
C ASP A 14 -1.17 10.51 -10.24
N VAL A 15 -2.06 10.60 -9.24
CA VAL A 15 -2.42 9.49 -8.33
C VAL A 15 -3.84 9.03 -8.64
N GLN A 16 -3.97 7.77 -9.03
CA GLN A 16 -5.24 7.19 -9.49
C GLN A 16 -6.00 6.46 -8.39
N ASP A 17 -5.27 6.01 -7.38
CA ASP A 17 -5.80 5.19 -6.29
C ASP A 17 -4.90 5.36 -5.07
N ALA A 18 -5.50 5.39 -3.89
CA ALA A 18 -4.81 5.51 -2.63
C ALA A 18 -5.56 4.77 -1.52
N CYS A 19 -4.81 4.19 -0.59
CA CYS A 19 -5.37 3.56 0.60
C CYS A 19 -4.49 3.76 1.83
N ILE A 20 -5.14 3.72 2.99
CA ILE A 20 -4.52 3.68 4.31
C ILE A 20 -5.01 2.43 5.00
N CYS A 21 -4.08 1.58 5.39
CA CYS A 21 -4.34 0.30 6.03
C CYS A 21 -3.58 0.23 7.35
N GLY A 22 -4.25 -0.11 8.45
CA GLY A 22 -3.57 -0.57 9.65
C GLY A 22 -2.96 -1.94 9.40
N PHE A 23 -1.73 -2.19 9.88
CA PHE A 23 -1.11 -3.53 9.82
C PHE A 23 -1.04 -4.23 11.19
N ASN A 24 -1.40 -3.52 12.26
CA ASN A 24 -1.53 -4.09 13.60
C ASN A 24 -2.71 -3.43 14.34
N PRO A 25 -3.93 -4.01 14.30
CA PRO A 25 -4.35 -5.18 13.53
C PRO A 25 -4.54 -4.88 12.02
N PRO A 26 -4.38 -5.87 11.13
CA PRO A 26 -4.52 -5.70 9.68
C PRO A 26 -5.96 -5.32 9.30
N SER A 27 -6.15 -4.08 8.84
CA SER A 27 -7.47 -3.52 8.50
C SER A 27 -7.33 -2.34 7.53
N VAL A 28 -8.31 -2.13 6.65
CA VAL A 28 -8.36 -0.95 5.78
C VAL A 28 -9.07 0.17 6.53
N TRP A 29 -8.43 1.33 6.70
CA TRP A 29 -9.01 2.48 7.41
C TRP A 29 -9.67 3.47 6.46
N ALA A 30 -9.07 3.65 5.29
CA ALA A 30 -9.64 4.42 4.20
C ALA A 30 -9.07 3.93 2.87
N ALA A 31 -9.84 4.01 1.80
CA ALA A 31 -9.40 3.78 0.43
C ALA A 31 -10.23 4.65 -0.53
N GLU A 32 -9.69 4.92 -1.71
CA GLU A 32 -10.45 5.60 -2.76
C GLU A 32 -11.62 4.74 -3.26
N GLN A 33 -12.78 5.35 -3.48
CA GLN A 33 -14.00 4.64 -3.89
C GLN A 33 -13.96 4.39 -5.39
N GLY A 34 -13.54 3.17 -5.78
CA GLY A 34 -13.41 2.77 -7.18
C GLY A 34 -12.02 2.25 -7.52
N GLY A 35 -11.07 2.43 -6.61
CA GLY A 35 -9.73 1.87 -6.70
C GLY A 35 -9.69 0.36 -6.46
N ASN A 36 -8.59 -0.28 -6.87
CA ASN A 36 -8.31 -1.68 -6.53
C ASN A 36 -7.75 -1.82 -5.11
N LEU A 37 -7.10 -0.77 -4.58
CA LEU A 37 -6.53 -0.79 -3.24
C LEU A 37 -7.60 -0.91 -2.14
N CYS A 38 -8.85 -0.53 -2.41
CA CYS A 38 -9.96 -0.76 -1.48
C CYS A 38 -10.25 -2.24 -1.22
N ARG A 39 -9.80 -3.14 -2.12
CA ARG A 39 -10.00 -4.59 -2.03
C ARG A 39 -8.85 -5.32 -1.35
N ILE A 40 -7.87 -4.58 -0.81
CA ILE A 40 -6.74 -5.18 -0.11
C ILE A 40 -7.24 -6.01 1.06
N THR A 41 -6.71 -7.23 1.16
CA THR A 41 -7.07 -8.17 2.22
C THR A 41 -6.13 -8.07 3.42
N ALA A 42 -6.60 -8.48 4.59
CA ALA A 42 -5.76 -8.56 5.80
C ALA A 42 -4.54 -9.48 5.61
N ALA A 43 -4.64 -10.51 4.76
CA ALA A 43 -3.53 -11.39 4.42
C ALA A 43 -2.45 -10.66 3.61
N GLU A 44 -2.85 -9.85 2.63
CA GLU A 44 -1.93 -9.02 1.84
C GLU A 44 -1.23 -7.97 2.73
N ILE A 45 -1.97 -7.34 3.65
CA ILE A 45 -1.40 -6.38 4.62
C ILE A 45 -0.40 -7.09 5.54
N SER A 46 -0.75 -8.26 6.04
CA SER A 46 0.14 -9.06 6.91
C SER A 46 1.40 -9.49 6.18
N ALA A 47 1.28 -9.84 4.90
CA ALA A 47 2.43 -10.15 4.06
C ALA A 47 3.34 -8.93 3.90
N LEU A 48 2.79 -7.75 3.57
CA LEU A 48 3.60 -6.51 3.47
C LEU A 48 4.30 -6.15 4.79
N ALA A 49 3.68 -6.45 5.93
CA ALA A 49 4.25 -6.20 7.25
C ALA A 49 5.22 -7.28 7.74
N ALA A 50 5.33 -8.41 7.03
CA ALA A 50 6.17 -9.52 7.44
C ALA A 50 7.67 -9.17 7.38
N ASP A 51 8.43 -9.79 8.28
CA ASP A 51 9.88 -9.68 8.31
C ASP A 51 10.57 -10.52 7.21
N GLU A 52 9.89 -11.57 6.73
CA GLU A 52 10.39 -12.39 5.63
C GLU A 52 10.09 -11.72 4.29
N ARG A 53 11.12 -11.13 3.66
CA ARG A 53 10.98 -10.34 2.42
C ARG A 53 11.62 -10.96 1.18
N SER A 54 12.39 -12.03 1.34
CA SER A 54 13.05 -12.75 0.22
C SER A 54 12.06 -13.36 -0.77
N GLY A 55 10.89 -13.81 -0.30
CA GLY A 55 9.85 -14.42 -1.12
C GLY A 55 9.20 -13.47 -2.13
N PHE A 56 9.15 -12.17 -1.85
CA PHE A 56 8.49 -11.18 -2.73
C PHE A 56 9.19 -10.98 -4.06
N PHE A 57 10.51 -11.13 -4.11
CA PHE A 57 11.28 -10.98 -5.34
C PHE A 57 11.06 -12.15 -6.31
N ILE A 58 10.74 -13.34 -5.78
CA ILE A 58 10.58 -14.57 -6.58
C ILE A 58 9.11 -14.75 -6.98
N ASN A 59 8.19 -14.66 -6.02
CA ASN A 59 6.77 -14.94 -6.24
C ASN A 59 5.94 -13.69 -6.63
N GLY A 60 6.52 -12.50 -6.46
CA GLY A 60 5.76 -11.25 -6.52
C GLY A 60 4.88 -11.05 -5.30
N LEU A 61 4.02 -10.04 -5.36
CA LEU A 61 3.02 -9.75 -4.34
C LEU A 61 1.67 -9.46 -4.99
N THR A 62 0.59 -9.56 -4.22
CA THR A 62 -0.74 -9.14 -4.67
C THR A 62 -1.26 -8.00 -3.81
N LEU A 63 -1.86 -6.99 -4.44
CA LEU A 63 -2.53 -5.88 -3.76
C LEU A 63 -3.94 -5.75 -4.32
N GLY A 64 -4.95 -6.07 -3.50
CA GLY A 64 -6.34 -5.97 -3.93
C GLY A 64 -6.64 -6.87 -5.14
N GLY A 65 -5.93 -8.00 -5.25
CA GLY A 65 -6.02 -8.94 -6.38
C GLY A 65 -5.18 -8.56 -7.61
N MET A 66 -4.52 -7.40 -7.64
CA MET A 66 -3.56 -7.07 -8.69
C MET A 66 -2.23 -7.76 -8.42
N ARG A 67 -1.67 -8.45 -9.42
CA ARG A 67 -0.29 -8.98 -9.31
C ARG A 67 0.69 -7.83 -9.46
N CYS A 68 1.69 -7.79 -8.60
CA CYS A 68 2.69 -6.74 -8.60
C CYS A 68 4.11 -7.34 -8.42
N SER A 69 5.11 -6.67 -8.96
CA SER A 69 6.54 -6.94 -8.72
C SER A 69 7.17 -5.84 -7.91
N VAL A 70 7.91 -6.21 -6.87
CA VAL A 70 8.73 -5.29 -6.11
C VAL A 70 9.85 -4.75 -7.01
N ILE A 71 9.94 -3.44 -7.13
CA ILE A 71 11.05 -2.74 -7.78
C ILE A 71 12.14 -2.47 -6.74
N ARG A 72 11.72 -1.94 -5.58
CA ARG A 72 12.62 -1.55 -4.50
C ARG A 72 11.95 -1.86 -3.17
N ASP A 73 12.67 -2.55 -2.30
CA ASP A 73 12.26 -2.72 -0.90
C ASP A 73 13.28 -2.00 -0.02
N ASN A 74 12.87 -0.86 0.53
CA ASN A 74 13.65 -0.13 1.52
C ASN A 74 12.89 0.01 2.85
N PHE A 75 12.03 -0.97 3.17
CA PHE A 75 11.22 -0.93 4.39
C PHE A 75 12.04 -0.91 5.69
N ALA A 76 13.28 -1.41 5.64
CA ALA A 76 14.16 -1.47 6.81
C ALA A 76 14.82 -0.12 7.14
N ASP A 77 15.03 0.74 6.14
CA ASP A 77 15.80 1.98 6.29
C ASP A 77 14.90 3.22 6.16
N THR A 78 14.21 3.38 5.03
CA THR A 78 13.32 4.53 4.77
C THR A 78 11.84 4.24 4.96
N PHE A 79 11.49 3.02 5.37
CA PHE A 79 10.10 2.56 5.51
C PHE A 79 9.28 2.67 4.22
N THR A 80 9.94 2.61 3.05
CA THR A 80 9.29 2.71 1.75
C THR A 80 9.53 1.47 0.91
N MET A 81 8.57 1.13 0.05
CA MET A 81 8.64 0.06 -0.92
C MET A 81 7.97 0.52 -2.20
N ASP A 82 8.66 0.32 -3.33
CA ASP A 82 8.14 0.64 -4.65
C ASP A 82 7.81 -0.66 -5.38
N VAL A 83 6.60 -0.73 -5.89
CA VAL A 83 6.06 -1.92 -6.55
C VAL A 83 5.44 -1.51 -7.87
N ARG A 84 5.53 -2.35 -8.90
CA ARG A 84 4.84 -2.13 -10.17
C ARG A 84 3.80 -3.21 -10.41
N THR A 85 2.60 -2.82 -10.84
CA THR A 85 1.58 -3.79 -11.24
C THR A 85 1.99 -4.52 -12.51
N LYS A 86 1.60 -5.78 -12.62
CA LYS A 86 1.77 -6.61 -13.81
C LYS A 86 0.40 -6.75 -14.48
N SER A 87 0.34 -6.39 -15.75
CA SER A 87 -0.83 -6.57 -16.60
C SER A 87 -0.43 -7.29 -17.88
N THR A 88 -1.29 -8.18 -18.37
CA THR A 88 -1.05 -8.93 -19.62
C THR A 88 -1.46 -8.12 -20.85
N GLU A 89 -2.49 -7.28 -20.74
CA GLU A 89 -3.15 -6.62 -21.89
C GLU A 89 -3.49 -5.14 -21.63
N GLY A 90 -2.98 -4.54 -20.54
CA GLY A 90 -3.33 -3.17 -20.14
C GLY A 90 -2.16 -2.38 -19.56
N PRO A 91 -2.40 -1.10 -19.19
CA PRO A 91 -1.40 -0.26 -18.57
C PRO A 91 -0.92 -0.85 -17.24
N THR A 92 0.35 -0.59 -16.92
CA THR A 92 0.94 -0.92 -15.62
C THR A 92 1.15 0.36 -14.83
N TYR A 93 1.07 0.25 -13.52
CA TYR A 93 1.11 1.39 -12.59
C TYR A 93 2.19 1.16 -11.55
N ASN A 94 2.83 2.25 -11.12
CA ASN A 94 3.74 2.21 -10.00
C ASN A 94 2.96 2.47 -8.71
N ILE A 95 3.31 1.76 -7.65
CA ILE A 95 2.69 1.80 -6.35
C ILE A 95 3.78 2.09 -5.33
N GLY A 96 3.69 3.26 -4.71
CA GLY A 96 4.52 3.63 -3.56
C GLY A 96 3.84 3.20 -2.27
N ILE A 97 4.50 2.35 -1.49
CA ILE A 97 4.03 1.88 -0.19
C ILE A 97 4.94 2.47 0.88
N CYS A 98 4.36 3.18 1.84
CA CYS A 98 5.07 3.76 2.97
C CYS A 98 4.53 3.16 4.27
N LYS A 99 5.43 2.65 5.11
CA LYS A 99 5.12 2.24 6.49
C LYS A 99 5.35 3.41 7.41
N THR A 100 4.38 3.67 8.27
CA THR A 100 4.45 4.69 9.29
C THR A 100 4.19 4.07 10.66
N CYS A 101 4.95 4.52 11.66
CA CYS A 101 4.58 4.34 13.05
C CYS A 101 3.63 5.49 13.40
N THR A 102 2.39 5.19 13.77
CA THR A 102 1.49 6.22 14.30
C THR A 102 1.80 6.35 15.79
N GLY A 103 2.41 7.47 16.17
CA GLY A 103 2.65 7.81 17.57
C GLY A 103 1.34 7.90 18.37
N GLU A 104 1.46 7.58 19.65
CA GLU A 104 0.39 7.51 20.65
C GLU A 104 -0.48 8.80 20.71
N TYR A 105 -1.56 8.84 19.94
CA TYR A 105 -2.72 9.65 20.28
C TYR A 105 -3.93 8.72 20.37
N GLY A 106 -3.99 7.91 21.44
CA GLY A 106 -5.24 7.30 21.91
C GLY A 106 -5.29 5.81 22.28
N GLY A 107 -4.18 5.07 22.39
CA GLY A 107 -4.18 3.64 22.78
C GLY A 107 -3.15 2.80 22.02
N PRO A 108 -2.89 1.54 22.40
CA PRO A 108 -1.58 0.89 22.23
C PRO A 108 -1.20 0.66 20.76
N GLY A 109 -0.08 1.23 20.31
CA GLY A 109 0.77 0.66 19.24
C GLY A 109 0.18 0.51 17.82
N TRP A 110 -0.66 1.44 17.36
CA TRP A 110 -1.24 1.36 16.02
C TRP A 110 -0.23 1.77 14.95
N SER A 111 -0.08 0.97 13.90
CA SER A 111 0.85 1.25 12.81
C SER A 111 0.16 1.13 11.45
N ALA A 112 0.44 2.06 10.55
CA ALA A 112 -0.28 2.22 9.28
C ALA A 112 0.65 2.08 8.07
N LEU A 113 0.13 1.46 7.01
CA LEU A 113 0.66 1.43 5.66
C LEU A 113 -0.16 2.39 4.79
N THR A 114 0.51 3.29 4.10
CA THR A 114 -0.10 4.12 3.06
C THR A 114 0.37 3.60 1.71
N GLY A 115 -0.56 3.27 0.81
CA GLY A 115 -0.27 2.87 -0.56
C GLY A 115 -0.88 3.89 -1.52
N ALA A 116 -0.11 4.36 -2.50
CA ALA A 116 -0.60 5.22 -3.58
C ALA A 116 -0.17 4.66 -4.93
N CYS A 117 -1.11 4.55 -5.86
CA CYS A 117 -0.87 4.15 -7.25
C CYS A 117 -0.75 5.41 -8.12
N THR A 118 0.38 5.55 -8.81
CA THR A 118 0.59 6.60 -9.81
C THR A 118 0.54 6.02 -11.23
N CYS A 119 -0.01 6.78 -12.17
CA CYS A 119 0.18 6.48 -13.58
C CYS A 119 1.56 6.92 -14.05
N ASP A 120 2.31 6.00 -14.67
CA ASP A 120 3.35 6.41 -15.61
C ASP A 120 2.65 6.86 -16.90
N LEU A 121 2.87 8.11 -17.30
CA LEU A 121 2.54 8.63 -18.64
C LEU A 121 3.42 7.99 -19.71
#